data_AF-A0AAJ7E5W8-F1
#
_entry.id   AF-A0AAJ7E5W8-F1
#
_cell.length_a   1.000
_cell.length_b   1.000
_cell.length_c   1.000
_cell.angle_alpha   90.00
_cell.angle_beta   90.00
_cell.angle_gamma   90.00
#
_symmetry.space_group_name_H-M   'P 1'
#
loop_
_entity.id
_entity.type
_entity.pdbx_description
1 polymer ?
#
loop_
_entity_poly.entity_id
_entity_poly.type
_entity_poly.pdbx_seq_one_letter_code
_entity_poly.pdbx_strand_id
1 'polypeptide(L)'
;MNVIAALAISMVFVGCCSNVVFLELVVKEDPGAGNLATFLQFVFIAVMGFCTVGKFGTAKRNIPFKQYLMLVGFFWTSSVANNYAFDFNISMPLHMIFRAGSLMANMAMGVWILKKRYPPLKYLAVFMISAGIAICTIQSSGDVKAPRETHKDAAEEERLQFIDWLWWCLGIAILTFALFVSARMGIFQESLYAKYGKHPWEALYYTHLMPLVFWLPTAQNLVGHVKIATETPMVEVFGITLPKQVLWLILYVVTQGLCISAVYVLTTECASLTVTLTVTLRKFVSLLFSIMYFRNPFTLGHWIGTLLVFIGTLIFTEILQKCVAIFLPASAPVEKKKKK
;
A
#
# COMPACT_ATOMS: atom_id res chain seq x y z
N MET A 1 -9.73 21.11 -3.85
CA MET A 1 -9.75 19.94 -2.93
C MET A 1 -10.53 20.39 -1.70
N ASN A 2 -11.50 19.60 -1.22
CA ASN A 2 -12.25 20.01 -0.03
C ASN A 2 -11.41 19.82 1.24
N VAL A 3 -11.79 20.50 2.32
CA VAL A 3 -11.05 20.48 3.60
C VAL A 3 -10.94 19.07 4.17
N ILE A 4 -12.00 18.26 4.01
CA ILE A 4 -12.04 16.86 4.46
C ILE A 4 -10.96 16.03 3.77
N ALA A 5 -10.80 16.14 2.45
CA ALA A 5 -9.74 15.43 1.72
C ALA A 5 -8.34 15.89 2.14
N ALA A 6 -8.14 17.20 2.38
CA ALA A 6 -6.86 17.72 2.85
C ALA A 6 -6.48 17.13 4.22
N LEU A 7 -7.41 17.15 5.16
CA LEU A 7 -7.23 16.54 6.49
C LEU A 7 -6.99 15.04 6.40
N ALA A 8 -7.74 14.33 5.55
CA ALA A 8 -7.54 12.90 5.34
C ALA A 8 -6.14 12.60 4.80
N ILE A 9 -5.62 13.38 3.84
CA ILE A 9 -4.25 13.23 3.33
C ILE A 9 -3.23 13.42 4.45
N SER A 10 -3.33 14.50 5.23
CA SER A 10 -2.43 14.73 6.37
C SER A 10 -2.47 13.59 7.37
N MET A 11 -3.66 13.08 7.69
CA MET A 11 -3.85 11.99 8.63
C MET A 11 -3.31 10.66 8.10
N VAL A 12 -3.35 10.42 6.78
CA VAL A 12 -2.67 9.28 6.14
C VAL A 12 -1.17 9.37 6.35
N PHE A 13 -0.55 10.53 6.17
CA PHE A 13 0.89 10.66 6.41
C PHE A 13 1.24 10.46 7.89
N VAL A 14 0.53 11.11 8.82
CA VAL A 14 0.79 10.95 10.25
C VAL A 14 0.59 9.50 10.69
N GLY A 15 -0.61 8.96 10.49
CA GLY A 15 -0.97 7.63 10.98
C GLY A 15 -0.11 6.53 10.39
N CYS A 16 0.10 6.57 9.09
CA CYS A 16 0.79 5.49 8.42
C CYS A 16 2.31 5.57 8.55
N CYS A 17 2.91 6.77 8.64
CA CYS A 17 4.34 6.88 8.93
C CYS A 17 4.64 6.45 10.37
N SER A 18 3.81 6.85 11.34
CA SER A 18 3.93 6.33 12.71
C SER A 18 3.70 4.83 12.78
N ASN A 19 2.76 4.29 12.00
CA ASN A 19 2.49 2.85 11.96
C ASN A 19 3.71 2.01 11.55
N VAL A 20 4.48 2.47 10.56
CA VAL A 20 5.69 1.76 10.10
C VAL A 20 6.71 1.62 11.21
N VAL A 21 6.88 2.66 12.05
CA VAL A 21 7.81 2.60 13.20
C VAL A 21 7.39 1.48 14.16
N PHE A 22 6.11 1.41 14.52
CA PHE A 22 5.63 0.38 15.45
C PHE A 22 5.63 -1.01 14.83
N LEU A 23 5.32 -1.14 13.53
CA LEU A 23 5.42 -2.42 12.83
C LEU A 23 6.85 -2.95 12.85
N GLU A 24 7.83 -2.08 12.63
CA GLU A 24 9.23 -2.48 12.62
C GLU A 24 9.73 -2.87 14.01
N LEU A 25 9.28 -2.18 15.07
CA LEU A 25 9.54 -2.60 16.45
C LEU A 25 8.94 -3.97 16.77
N VAL A 26 7.72 -4.24 16.29
CA VAL A 26 7.05 -5.55 16.43
C VAL A 26 7.85 -6.65 15.72
N VAL A 27 8.19 -6.44 14.44
CA VAL A 27 8.90 -7.41 13.60
C VAL A 27 10.33 -7.65 14.08
N LYS A 28 10.98 -6.64 14.68
CA LYS A 28 12.33 -6.78 15.25
C LYS A 28 12.36 -7.70 16.47
N GLU A 29 11.30 -7.70 17.28
CA GLU A 29 11.19 -8.58 18.45
C GLU A 29 10.69 -9.98 18.05
N ASP A 30 9.73 -10.05 17.13
CA ASP A 30 9.20 -11.31 16.59
C ASP A 30 8.96 -11.17 15.06
N PRO A 31 9.87 -11.70 14.23
CA PRO A 31 9.76 -11.61 12.78
C PRO A 31 8.47 -12.22 12.19
N GLY A 32 7.85 -13.18 12.88
CA GLY A 32 6.61 -13.82 12.45
C GLY A 32 5.34 -13.08 12.91
N ALA A 33 5.44 -12.07 13.78
CA ALA A 33 4.30 -11.37 14.36
C ALA A 33 3.48 -10.53 13.35
N GLY A 34 3.90 -10.40 12.08
CA GLY A 34 3.17 -9.63 11.07
C GLY A 34 1.73 -10.09 10.83
N ASN A 35 1.50 -11.41 10.85
CA ASN A 35 0.16 -11.99 10.75
C ASN A 35 -0.70 -11.63 11.97
N LEU A 36 -0.12 -11.73 13.17
CA LEU A 36 -0.78 -11.35 14.41
C LEU A 36 -1.15 -9.86 14.43
N ALA A 37 -0.21 -8.99 14.04
CA ALA A 37 -0.43 -7.55 13.99
C ALA A 37 -1.61 -7.20 13.06
N THR A 38 -1.65 -7.79 11.87
CA THR A 38 -2.73 -7.57 10.90
C THR A 38 -4.07 -8.12 11.40
N PHE A 39 -4.07 -9.30 12.00
CA PHE A 39 -5.27 -9.89 12.61
C PHE A 39 -5.83 -8.99 13.72
N LEU A 40 -4.99 -8.54 14.65
CA LEU A 40 -5.40 -7.64 15.74
C LEU A 40 -5.94 -6.31 15.22
N GLN A 41 -5.36 -5.77 14.13
CA GLN A 41 -5.89 -4.61 13.44
C GLN A 41 -7.31 -4.86 12.91
N PHE A 42 -7.54 -6.00 12.24
CA PHE A 42 -8.85 -6.33 11.69
C PHE A 42 -9.90 -6.51 12.80
N VAL A 43 -9.53 -7.19 13.88
CA VAL A 43 -10.39 -7.36 15.06
C VAL A 43 -10.72 -6.00 15.68
N PHE A 44 -9.73 -5.14 15.90
CA PHE A 44 -9.94 -3.81 16.46
C PHE A 44 -10.93 -2.98 15.63
N ILE A 45 -10.72 -2.91 14.31
CA ILE A 45 -11.60 -2.16 13.40
C ILE A 45 -13.00 -2.78 13.36
N ALA A 46 -13.10 -4.12 13.32
CA ALA A 46 -14.38 -4.82 13.30
C ALA A 46 -15.18 -4.60 14.59
N VAL A 47 -14.53 -4.65 15.76
CA VAL A 47 -15.16 -4.39 17.07
C VAL A 47 -15.60 -2.93 17.18
N MET A 48 -14.72 -1.98 16.86
CA MET A 48 -15.07 -0.56 16.86
C MET A 48 -16.21 -0.26 15.88
N GLY A 49 -16.16 -0.84 14.68
CA GLY A 49 -17.20 -0.72 13.66
C GLY A 49 -18.52 -1.37 14.08
N PHE A 50 -18.51 -2.50 14.78
CA PHE A 50 -19.71 -3.15 15.31
C PHE A 50 -20.42 -2.28 16.35
N CYS A 51 -19.66 -1.67 17.27
CA CYS A 51 -20.19 -0.75 18.27
C CYS A 51 -20.71 0.56 17.66
N THR A 52 -19.94 1.18 16.76
CA THR A 52 -20.22 2.53 16.26
C THR A 52 -21.14 2.55 15.03
N VAL A 53 -20.84 1.74 14.02
CA VAL A 53 -21.54 1.72 12.73
C VAL A 53 -22.64 0.66 12.73
N GLY A 54 -22.32 -0.55 13.19
CA GLY A 54 -23.25 -1.67 13.29
C GLY A 54 -24.34 -1.47 14.34
N LYS A 55 -24.13 -0.56 15.31
CA LYS A 55 -25.01 -0.33 16.47
C LYS A 55 -25.43 -1.65 17.11
N PHE A 56 -24.45 -2.50 17.42
CA PHE A 56 -24.67 -3.85 17.96
C PHE A 56 -25.53 -4.76 17.06
N GLY A 57 -25.46 -4.58 15.74
CA GLY A 57 -26.19 -5.37 14.75
C GLY A 57 -27.56 -4.81 14.35
N THR A 58 -27.98 -3.68 14.92
CA THR A 58 -29.28 -3.06 14.61
C THR A 58 -29.24 -2.13 13.39
N ALA A 59 -28.06 -1.71 12.95
CA ALA A 59 -27.93 -0.77 11.85
C ALA A 59 -28.25 -1.39 10.48
N LYS A 60 -29.03 -0.68 9.66
CA LYS A 60 -29.29 -1.04 8.27
C LYS A 60 -28.10 -0.65 7.38
N ARG A 61 -27.73 -1.55 6.47
CA ARG A 61 -26.69 -1.30 5.45
C ARG A 61 -27.16 -0.32 4.39
N ASN A 62 -26.31 0.63 4.02
CA ASN A 62 -26.52 1.51 2.87
C ASN A 62 -26.04 0.86 1.58
N ILE A 63 -24.94 0.10 1.63
CA ILE A 63 -24.36 -0.59 0.47
C ILE A 63 -24.74 -2.08 0.49
N PRO A 64 -25.18 -2.66 -0.64
CA PRO A 64 -25.51 -4.08 -0.71
C PRO A 64 -24.32 -4.98 -0.37
N PHE A 65 -24.57 -6.03 0.41
CA PHE A 65 -23.56 -6.99 0.87
C PHE A 65 -22.70 -7.58 -0.26
N LYS A 66 -23.30 -7.86 -1.42
CA LYS A 66 -22.59 -8.39 -2.59
C LYS A 66 -21.44 -7.48 -3.04
N GLN A 67 -21.60 -6.16 -2.92
CA GLN A 67 -20.55 -5.20 -3.31
C GLN A 67 -19.36 -5.27 -2.35
N TYR A 68 -19.62 -5.44 -1.05
CA TYR A 68 -18.55 -5.66 -0.08
C TYR A 68 -17.86 -7.00 -0.26
N LEU A 69 -18.60 -8.06 -0.59
CA LEU A 69 -18.01 -9.36 -0.90
C LEU A 69 -17.06 -9.27 -2.11
N MET A 70 -17.45 -8.52 -3.16
CA MET A 70 -16.56 -8.25 -4.31
C MET A 70 -15.33 -7.43 -3.91
N LEU A 71 -15.49 -6.41 -3.05
CA LEU A 71 -14.38 -5.59 -2.58
C LEU A 71 -13.37 -6.40 -1.75
N VAL A 72 -13.87 -7.27 -0.86
CA VAL A 72 -13.07 -8.24 -0.10
C VAL A 72 -12.36 -9.21 -1.04
N GLY A 73 -13.04 -9.71 -2.08
CA GLY A 73 -12.42 -10.56 -3.09
C GLY A 73 -11.27 -9.89 -3.84
N PHE A 74 -11.43 -8.62 -4.24
CA PHE A 74 -10.32 -7.87 -4.86
C PHE A 74 -9.15 -7.66 -3.90
N PHE A 75 -9.44 -7.26 -2.65
CA PHE A 75 -8.43 -7.06 -1.63
C PHE A 75 -7.65 -8.34 -1.35
N TRP A 76 -8.36 -9.45 -1.13
CA TRP A 76 -7.78 -10.76 -0.86
C TRP A 76 -6.90 -11.23 -2.00
N THR A 77 -7.42 -11.23 -3.24
CA THR A 77 -6.66 -11.65 -4.43
C THR A 77 -5.41 -10.79 -4.62
N SER A 78 -5.53 -9.47 -4.46
CA SER A 78 -4.37 -8.57 -4.52
C SER A 78 -3.37 -8.88 -3.41
N SER A 79 -3.83 -9.05 -2.17
CA SER A 79 -2.96 -9.29 -1.02
C SER A 79 -2.21 -10.63 -1.15
N VAL A 80 -2.91 -11.70 -1.52
CA VAL A 80 -2.30 -13.02 -1.73
C VAL A 80 -1.27 -12.95 -2.86
N ALA A 81 -1.60 -12.36 -4.01
CA ALA A 81 -0.65 -12.22 -5.10
C ALA A 81 0.57 -11.37 -4.71
N ASN A 82 0.37 -10.26 -3.99
CA ASN A 82 1.47 -9.41 -3.50
C ASN A 82 2.39 -10.15 -2.52
N ASN A 83 1.84 -11.01 -1.67
CA ASN A 83 2.62 -11.73 -0.66
C ASN A 83 3.32 -12.94 -1.26
N TYR A 84 2.64 -13.69 -2.12
CA TYR A 84 3.19 -14.87 -2.79
C TYR A 84 4.32 -14.51 -3.76
N ALA A 85 4.37 -13.27 -4.27
CA ALA A 85 5.47 -12.79 -5.11
C ALA A 85 6.86 -12.92 -4.44
N PHE A 86 6.95 -12.86 -3.10
CA PHE A 86 8.23 -13.00 -2.40
C PHE A 86 8.85 -14.40 -2.51
N ASP A 87 8.04 -15.43 -2.71
CA ASP A 87 8.50 -16.81 -2.90
C ASP A 87 9.23 -17.01 -4.25
N PHE A 88 9.22 -15.99 -5.11
CA PHE A 88 9.82 -15.99 -6.45
C PHE A 88 11.06 -15.09 -6.55
N ASN A 89 11.88 -15.01 -5.49
CA ASN A 89 13.12 -14.22 -5.45
C ASN A 89 12.92 -12.73 -5.74
N ILE A 90 11.76 -12.18 -5.39
CA ILE A 90 11.49 -10.75 -5.48
C ILE A 90 12.00 -10.07 -4.21
N SER A 91 12.91 -9.11 -4.34
CA SER A 91 13.37 -8.32 -3.20
C SER A 91 12.30 -7.34 -2.70
N MET A 92 12.32 -7.04 -1.40
CA MET A 92 11.42 -6.04 -0.79
C MET A 92 11.50 -4.65 -1.50
N PRO A 93 12.68 -4.13 -1.86
CA PRO A 93 12.77 -2.91 -2.66
C PRO A 93 12.09 -3.03 -4.03
N LEU A 94 12.35 -4.11 -4.76
CA LEU A 94 11.76 -4.33 -6.09
C LEU A 94 10.23 -4.39 -6.01
N HIS A 95 9.68 -5.08 -5.00
CA HIS A 95 8.25 -5.11 -4.72
C HIS A 95 7.66 -3.72 -4.49
N MET A 96 8.32 -2.90 -3.67
CA MET A 96 7.88 -1.54 -3.37
C MET A 96 7.90 -0.63 -4.61
N ILE A 97 8.89 -0.80 -5.48
CA ILE A 97 8.99 -0.10 -6.76
C ILE A 97 7.86 -0.52 -7.71
N PHE A 98 7.58 -1.81 -7.86
CA PHE A 98 6.44 -2.29 -8.64
C PHE A 98 5.12 -1.74 -8.10
N ARG A 99 4.94 -1.70 -6.77
CA ARG A 99 3.76 -1.08 -6.14
C ARG A 99 3.55 0.37 -6.51
N ALA A 100 4.60 1.16 -6.76
CA ALA A 100 4.47 2.52 -7.26
C ALA A 100 3.88 2.58 -8.69
N GLY A 101 4.06 1.52 -9.49
CA GLY A 101 3.43 1.32 -10.79
C GLY A 101 1.89 1.22 -10.75
N SER A 102 1.29 1.12 -9.56
CA SER A 102 -0.18 1.12 -9.40
C SER A 102 -0.83 2.41 -9.93
N LEU A 103 -0.12 3.54 -9.96
CA LEU A 103 -0.59 4.78 -10.60
C LEU A 103 -0.79 4.62 -12.10
N MET A 104 0.14 3.95 -12.77
CA MET A 104 0.07 3.67 -14.20
C MET A 104 -1.07 2.69 -14.50
N ALA A 105 -1.17 1.62 -13.71
CA ALA A 105 -2.26 0.64 -13.82
C ALA A 105 -3.63 1.31 -13.60
N ASN A 106 -3.76 2.21 -12.62
CA ASN A 106 -4.98 2.95 -12.36
C ASN A 106 -5.33 3.91 -13.51
N MET A 107 -4.35 4.63 -14.08
CA MET A 107 -4.56 5.43 -15.28
C MET A 107 -5.01 4.58 -16.47
N ALA A 108 -4.31 3.49 -16.77
CA ALA A 108 -4.63 2.60 -17.88
C ALA A 108 -6.05 2.03 -17.75
N MET A 109 -6.41 1.55 -16.56
CA MET A 109 -7.76 1.06 -16.27
C MET A 109 -8.80 2.18 -16.28
N GLY A 110 -8.45 3.40 -15.88
CA GLY A 110 -9.30 4.58 -15.98
C GLY A 110 -9.59 4.99 -17.42
N VAL A 111 -8.61 4.88 -18.32
CA VAL A 111 -8.81 5.07 -19.77
C VAL A 111 -9.69 3.94 -20.32
N TRP A 112 -9.40 2.69 -19.98
CA TRP A 112 -10.09 1.54 -20.58
C TRP A 112 -11.54 1.39 -20.10
N ILE A 113 -11.77 1.53 -18.80
CA ILE A 113 -13.07 1.26 -18.17
C ILE A 113 -13.92 2.54 -18.09
N LEU A 114 -13.33 3.65 -17.63
CA LEU A 114 -14.06 4.90 -17.42
C LEU A 114 -13.99 5.85 -18.63
N LYS A 115 -13.27 5.48 -19.70
CA LYS A 115 -13.06 6.30 -20.90
C LYS A 115 -12.54 7.71 -20.60
N LYS A 116 -11.79 7.86 -19.50
CA LYS A 116 -11.21 9.15 -19.07
C LYS A 116 -10.09 9.57 -20.03
N ARG A 117 -10.00 10.87 -20.30
CA ARG A 117 -8.86 11.48 -21.01
C ARG A 117 -7.98 12.21 -20.02
N TYR A 118 -6.66 12.11 -20.20
CA TYR A 118 -5.66 12.70 -19.31
C TYR A 118 -4.78 13.70 -20.08
N PRO A 119 -4.26 14.76 -19.43
CA PRO A 119 -3.36 15.70 -20.07
C PRO A 119 -2.01 15.05 -20.45
N PRO A 120 -1.30 15.58 -21.47
CA PRO A 120 -0.06 15.00 -21.99
C PRO A 120 1.03 14.83 -20.92
N LEU A 121 1.08 15.72 -19.94
CA LEU A 121 2.03 15.65 -18.84
C LEU A 121 1.89 14.36 -18.00
N LYS A 122 0.67 13.79 -17.91
CA LYS A 122 0.46 12.51 -17.21
C LYS A 122 1.06 11.33 -17.97
N TYR A 123 1.11 11.39 -19.29
CA TYR A 123 1.79 10.37 -20.10
C TYR A 123 3.31 10.45 -19.94
N LEU A 124 3.89 11.67 -19.89
CA LEU A 124 5.31 11.85 -19.55
C LEU A 124 5.64 11.26 -18.17
N ALA A 125 4.79 11.54 -17.18
CA ALA A 125 4.95 10.97 -15.85
C ALA A 125 4.87 9.43 -15.82
N VAL A 126 3.94 8.82 -16.55
CA VAL A 126 3.85 7.36 -16.70
C VAL A 126 5.11 6.79 -17.35
N PHE A 127 5.66 7.48 -18.36
CA PHE A 127 6.93 7.09 -18.98
C PHE A 127 8.08 7.11 -17.97
N MET A 128 8.21 8.18 -17.16
CA MET A 128 9.23 8.27 -16.11
C MET A 128 9.08 7.15 -15.07
N ILE A 129 7.85 6.90 -14.59
CA ILE A 129 7.59 5.80 -13.64
C ILE A 129 7.98 4.46 -14.27
N SER A 130 7.60 4.21 -15.53
CA SER A 130 7.93 2.96 -16.24
C SER A 130 9.44 2.77 -16.38
N ALA A 131 10.16 3.81 -16.81
CA ALA A 131 11.62 3.78 -16.94
C ALA A 131 12.30 3.57 -15.58
N GLY A 132 11.79 4.17 -14.51
CA GLY A 132 12.36 4.01 -13.17
C GLY A 132 12.18 2.60 -12.63
N ILE A 133 10.99 2.01 -12.82
CA ILE A 133 10.72 0.60 -12.51
C ILE A 133 11.66 -0.30 -13.32
N ALA A 134 11.82 -0.05 -14.62
CA ALA A 134 12.69 -0.84 -15.48
C ALA A 134 14.17 -0.81 -15.03
N ILE A 135 14.71 0.38 -14.75
CA ILE A 135 16.10 0.53 -14.26
C ILE A 135 16.30 -0.24 -12.94
N CYS A 136 15.39 -0.08 -11.98
CA CYS A 136 15.49 -0.83 -10.73
C CYS A 136 15.35 -2.34 -10.92
N THR A 137 14.46 -2.77 -11.83
CA THR A 137 14.25 -4.19 -12.13
C THR A 137 15.51 -4.82 -12.72
N ILE A 138 16.17 -4.14 -13.67
CA ILE A 138 17.44 -4.57 -14.26
C ILE A 138 18.55 -4.58 -13.20
N GLN A 139 18.59 -3.59 -12.32
CA GLN A 139 19.60 -3.53 -11.27
C GLN A 139 19.41 -4.64 -10.23
N SER A 140 18.16 -5.03 -9.95
CA SER A 140 17.82 -6.15 -9.06
C SER A 140 17.92 -7.52 -9.72
N SER A 141 17.99 -7.62 -11.06
CA SER A 141 18.06 -8.92 -11.75
C SER A 141 19.42 -9.63 -11.55
N GLY A 142 20.47 -8.89 -11.16
CA GLY A 142 21.78 -9.45 -10.83
C GLY A 142 21.83 -10.19 -9.49
N ASP A 143 20.88 -9.93 -8.60
CA ASP A 143 20.80 -10.53 -7.26
C ASP A 143 19.83 -11.73 -7.18
N VAL A 144 19.38 -12.24 -8.34
CA VAL A 144 18.42 -13.36 -8.47
C VAL A 144 19.12 -14.70 -8.25
N LYS A 145 19.77 -14.86 -7.10
CA LYS A 145 20.27 -16.15 -6.64
C LYS A 145 19.31 -16.67 -5.57
N ALA A 146 18.71 -17.83 -5.83
CA ALA A 146 18.04 -18.56 -4.77
C ALA A 146 19.05 -18.84 -3.64
N PRO A 147 18.63 -18.83 -2.37
CA PRO A 147 19.50 -19.20 -1.25
C PRO A 147 19.76 -20.71 -1.28
N ARG A 148 20.66 -21.15 -2.18
CA ARG A 148 21.10 -22.54 -2.36
C ARG A 148 22.63 -22.60 -2.40
N GLU A 149 23.16 -23.71 -1.91
CA GLU A 149 24.59 -24.03 -1.98
C GLU A 149 25.05 -24.00 -3.45
N THR A 150 26.20 -23.39 -3.71
CA THR A 150 26.79 -23.37 -5.06
C THR A 150 27.25 -24.77 -5.44
N HIS A 151 26.72 -25.32 -6.52
CA HIS A 151 27.15 -26.61 -7.04
C HIS A 151 28.51 -26.48 -7.73
N LYS A 152 29.39 -27.48 -7.56
CA LYS A 152 30.71 -27.50 -8.22
C LYS A 152 30.61 -27.75 -9.73
N ASP A 153 29.52 -28.36 -10.19
CA ASP A 153 29.27 -28.61 -11.60
C ASP A 153 28.74 -27.35 -12.31
N ALA A 154 29.56 -26.80 -13.20
CA ALA A 154 29.25 -25.57 -13.93
C ALA A 154 27.98 -25.68 -14.81
N ALA A 155 27.75 -26.85 -15.41
CA ALA A 155 26.55 -27.09 -16.24
C ALA A 155 25.27 -27.20 -15.40
N GLU A 156 25.36 -27.74 -14.19
CA GLU A 156 24.22 -27.80 -13.26
C GLU A 156 23.89 -26.41 -12.72
N GLU A 157 24.93 -25.61 -12.40
CA GLU A 157 24.77 -24.24 -11.94
C GLU A 157 24.16 -23.31 -13.00
N GLU A 158 24.56 -23.44 -14.28
CA GLU A 158 23.94 -22.69 -15.38
C GLU A 158 22.46 -23.03 -15.57
N ARG A 159 22.12 -24.33 -15.52
CA ARG A 159 20.73 -24.79 -15.59
C ARG A 159 19.88 -24.26 -14.43
N LEU A 160 20.43 -24.27 -13.21
CA LEU A 160 19.73 -23.78 -12.04
C LEU A 160 19.55 -22.25 -12.09
N GLN A 161 20.55 -21.50 -12.58
CA GLN A 161 20.42 -20.05 -12.82
C GLN A 161 19.32 -19.72 -13.82
N PHE A 162 19.17 -20.50 -14.89
CA PHE A 162 18.06 -20.33 -15.84
C PHE A 162 16.69 -20.58 -15.17
N ILE A 163 16.59 -21.58 -14.30
CA ILE A 163 15.37 -21.85 -13.53
C ILE A 163 15.07 -20.72 -12.54
N ASP A 164 16.09 -20.22 -11.84
CA ASP A 164 15.97 -19.08 -10.91
C ASP A 164 15.46 -17.83 -11.64
N TRP A 165 15.95 -17.58 -12.86
CA TRP A 165 15.47 -16.52 -13.73
C TRP A 165 14.01 -16.70 -14.17
N LEU A 166 13.59 -17.92 -14.53
CA LEU A 166 12.20 -18.21 -14.89
C LEU A 166 11.23 -17.97 -13.71
N TRP A 167 11.60 -18.41 -12.50
CA TRP A 167 10.83 -18.14 -11.30
C TRP A 167 10.70 -16.65 -11.02
N TRP A 168 11.79 -15.90 -11.19
CA TRP A 168 11.77 -14.44 -11.04
C TRP A 168 10.86 -13.74 -12.06
N CYS A 169 10.87 -14.17 -13.33
CA CYS A 169 9.92 -13.69 -14.34
C CYS A 169 8.47 -13.99 -13.95
N LEU A 170 8.19 -15.16 -13.36
CA LEU A 170 6.87 -15.48 -12.83
C LEU A 170 6.49 -14.55 -11.65
N GLY A 171 7.42 -14.26 -10.74
CA GLY A 171 7.24 -13.28 -9.67
C GLY A 171 6.85 -11.89 -10.19
N ILE A 172 7.53 -11.41 -11.24
CA ILE A 172 7.19 -10.15 -11.92
C ILE A 172 5.78 -10.19 -12.54
N ALA A 173 5.40 -11.31 -13.16
CA ALA A 173 4.08 -11.48 -13.74
C ALA A 173 2.98 -11.44 -12.65
N ILE A 174 3.19 -12.10 -11.52
CA ILE A 174 2.29 -12.08 -10.36
C ILE A 174 2.16 -10.66 -9.79
N LEU A 175 3.26 -9.93 -9.64
CA LEU A 175 3.23 -8.52 -9.20
C LEU A 175 2.42 -7.65 -10.17
N THR A 176 2.67 -7.81 -11.47
CA THR A 176 1.96 -7.05 -12.51
C THR A 176 0.45 -7.32 -12.44
N PHE A 177 0.06 -8.59 -12.31
CA PHE A 177 -1.34 -8.97 -12.09
C PHE A 177 -1.91 -8.31 -10.82
N ALA A 178 -1.20 -8.36 -9.70
CA ALA A 178 -1.63 -7.76 -8.44
C ALA A 178 -1.83 -6.23 -8.54
N LEU A 179 -1.02 -5.53 -9.36
CA LEU A 179 -1.19 -4.10 -9.65
C LEU A 179 -2.52 -3.82 -10.35
N PHE A 180 -2.87 -4.59 -11.37
CA PHE A 180 -4.13 -4.41 -12.10
C PHE A 180 -5.34 -4.75 -11.25
N VAL A 181 -5.27 -5.79 -10.42
CA VAL A 181 -6.33 -6.11 -9.44
C VAL A 181 -6.51 -4.95 -8.45
N SER A 182 -5.41 -4.39 -7.93
CA SER A 182 -5.45 -3.25 -7.00
C SER A 182 -6.02 -1.99 -7.65
N ALA A 183 -5.62 -1.71 -8.89
CA ALA A 183 -6.17 -0.60 -9.68
C ALA A 183 -7.67 -0.78 -9.93
N ARG A 184 -8.09 -1.99 -10.28
CA ARG A 184 -9.50 -2.34 -10.48
C ARG A 184 -10.30 -2.15 -9.19
N MET A 185 -9.77 -2.57 -8.05
CA MET A 185 -10.37 -2.37 -6.73
C MET A 185 -10.61 -0.89 -6.45
N GLY A 186 -9.61 -0.03 -6.65
CA GLY A 186 -9.75 1.42 -6.42
C GLY A 186 -10.80 2.07 -7.33
N ILE A 187 -10.84 1.70 -8.61
CA ILE A 187 -11.87 2.18 -9.56
C ILE A 187 -13.27 1.68 -9.16
N PHE A 188 -13.36 0.43 -8.71
CA PHE A 188 -14.61 -0.14 -8.23
C PHE A 188 -15.12 0.61 -7.00
N GLN A 189 -14.25 0.96 -6.05
CA GLN A 189 -14.60 1.81 -4.89
C GLN A 189 -15.10 3.19 -5.34
N GLU A 190 -14.42 3.84 -6.29
CA GLU A 190 -14.85 5.14 -6.83
C GLU A 190 -16.26 5.05 -7.44
N SER A 191 -16.52 4.04 -8.28
CA SER A 191 -17.85 3.82 -8.88
C SER A 191 -18.91 3.42 -7.84
N LEU A 192 -18.52 2.66 -6.82
CA LEU A 192 -19.41 2.22 -5.74
C LEU A 192 -19.92 3.43 -4.93
N TYR A 193 -19.02 4.32 -4.51
CA TYR A 193 -19.39 5.51 -3.74
C TYR A 193 -20.12 6.55 -4.58
N ALA A 194 -19.83 6.63 -5.89
CA ALA A 194 -20.60 7.46 -6.80
C ALA A 194 -22.06 6.99 -6.92
N LYS A 195 -22.32 5.67 -6.83
CA LYS A 195 -23.65 5.08 -6.96
C LYS A 195 -24.45 5.03 -5.65
N TYR A 196 -23.81 4.65 -4.55
CA TYR A 196 -24.49 4.40 -3.27
C TYR A 196 -24.27 5.50 -2.23
N GLY A 197 -23.49 6.54 -2.55
CA GLY A 197 -23.13 7.58 -1.62
C GLY A 197 -21.88 7.27 -0.80
N LYS A 198 -21.47 8.26 -0.01
CA LYS A 198 -20.21 8.24 0.75
C LYS A 198 -20.43 7.63 2.13
N HIS A 199 -20.03 6.38 2.30
CA HIS A 199 -20.15 5.66 3.58
C HIS A 199 -18.80 5.06 3.99
N PRO A 200 -17.78 5.89 4.33
CA PRO A 200 -16.42 5.41 4.59
C PRO A 200 -16.35 4.48 5.80
N TRP A 201 -17.09 4.77 6.87
CA TRP A 201 -17.10 3.98 8.10
C TRP A 201 -17.82 2.63 7.93
N GLU A 202 -18.92 2.59 7.17
CA GLU A 202 -19.60 1.33 6.81
C GLU A 202 -18.69 0.46 5.95
N ALA A 203 -18.03 1.05 4.96
CA ALA A 203 -17.08 0.34 4.12
C ALA A 203 -15.89 -0.18 4.92
N LEU A 204 -15.33 0.63 5.82
CA LEU A 204 -14.24 0.22 6.70
C LEU A 204 -14.64 -0.97 7.59
N TYR A 205 -15.81 -0.90 8.22
CA TYR A 205 -16.33 -1.96 9.07
C TYR A 205 -16.48 -3.28 8.31
N TYR A 206 -17.22 -3.30 7.21
CA TYR A 206 -17.52 -4.55 6.49
C TYR A 206 -16.29 -5.17 5.82
N THR A 207 -15.37 -4.35 5.32
CA THR A 207 -14.14 -4.84 4.67
C THR A 207 -13.12 -5.42 5.65
N HIS A 208 -13.22 -5.12 6.94
CA HIS A 208 -12.37 -5.71 7.98
C HIS A 208 -13.07 -6.81 8.78
N LEU A 209 -14.41 -6.75 8.88
CA LEU A 209 -15.19 -7.82 9.50
C LEU A 209 -15.21 -9.09 8.65
N MET A 210 -15.56 -8.97 7.36
CA MET A 210 -15.78 -10.15 6.51
C MET A 210 -14.53 -11.02 6.36
N PRO A 211 -13.31 -10.47 6.17
CA PRO A 211 -12.14 -11.31 6.01
C PRO A 211 -11.70 -12.04 7.27
N LEU A 212 -12.23 -11.71 8.46
CA LEU A 212 -11.88 -12.42 9.71
C LEU A 212 -12.10 -13.93 9.62
N VAL A 213 -13.07 -14.38 8.82
CA VAL A 213 -13.31 -15.81 8.57
C VAL A 213 -12.11 -16.49 7.89
N PHE A 214 -11.35 -15.77 7.06
CA PHE A 214 -10.18 -16.31 6.37
C PHE A 214 -8.94 -16.41 7.26
N TRP A 215 -8.98 -15.86 8.48
CA TRP A 215 -7.93 -16.01 9.48
C TRP A 215 -8.07 -17.29 10.31
N LEU A 216 -9.21 -17.99 10.21
CA LEU A 216 -9.43 -19.24 10.96
C LEU A 216 -8.36 -20.32 10.69
N PRO A 217 -7.91 -20.56 9.44
CA PRO A 217 -6.86 -21.54 9.17
C PRO A 217 -5.50 -21.18 9.79
N THR A 218 -5.24 -19.91 10.07
CA THR A 218 -3.98 -19.42 10.64
C THR A 218 -4.04 -19.26 12.17
N ALA A 219 -5.13 -19.68 12.82
CA ALA A 219 -5.34 -19.49 14.26
C ALA A 219 -4.21 -20.05 15.14
N GLN A 220 -3.63 -21.20 14.79
CA GLN A 220 -2.51 -21.78 15.54
C GLN A 220 -1.27 -20.88 15.50
N ASN A 221 -0.96 -20.30 14.33
CA ASN A 221 0.13 -19.34 14.18
C ASN A 221 -0.13 -18.08 15.02
N LEU A 222 -1.37 -17.57 15.02
CA LEU A 222 -1.76 -16.40 15.82
C LEU A 222 -1.55 -16.64 17.32
N VAL A 223 -2.01 -17.77 17.86
CA VAL A 223 -1.86 -18.11 19.28
C VAL A 223 -0.38 -18.24 19.67
N GLY A 224 0.45 -18.81 18.78
CA GLY A 224 1.90 -18.89 19.00
C GLY A 224 2.54 -17.51 19.20
N HIS A 225 2.25 -16.57 18.31
CA HIS A 225 2.79 -15.21 18.40
C HIS A 225 2.20 -14.40 19.58
N VAL A 226 0.96 -14.68 20.01
CA VAL A 226 0.41 -14.09 21.24
C VAL A 226 1.21 -14.51 22.46
N LYS A 227 1.55 -15.80 22.55
CA LYS A 227 2.34 -16.33 23.67
C LYS A 227 3.72 -15.66 23.73
N ILE A 228 4.42 -15.58 22.59
CA ILE A 228 5.71 -14.88 22.47
C ILE A 228 5.57 -13.43 22.93
N ALA A 229 4.52 -12.73 22.49
CA ALA A 229 4.30 -11.34 22.86
C ALA A 229 4.11 -11.17 24.38
N THR A 230 3.42 -12.09 25.04
CA THR A 230 3.17 -12.03 26.49
C THR A 230 4.37 -12.40 27.35
N GLU A 231 5.35 -13.11 26.80
CA GLU A 231 6.56 -13.55 27.51
C GLU A 231 7.69 -12.50 27.46
N THR A 232 7.50 -11.40 26.72
CA THR A 232 8.50 -10.32 26.64
C THR A 232 8.65 -9.55 27.97
N PRO A 233 9.80 -8.91 28.22
CA PRO A 233 10.04 -8.16 29.45
C PRO A 233 8.93 -7.14 29.72
N MET A 234 8.50 -7.07 30.97
CA MET A 234 7.48 -6.12 31.41
C MET A 234 8.05 -4.71 31.37
N VAL A 235 7.25 -3.78 30.87
CA VAL A 235 7.53 -2.34 30.87
C VAL A 235 6.41 -1.62 31.58
N GLU A 236 6.76 -0.61 32.35
CA GLU A 236 5.81 0.26 33.02
C GLU A 236 5.58 1.52 32.19
N VAL A 237 4.33 1.76 31.79
CA VAL A 237 3.93 2.93 31.02
C VAL A 237 2.70 3.53 31.68
N PHE A 238 2.81 4.77 32.14
CA PHE A 238 1.73 5.48 32.86
C PHE A 238 1.14 4.69 34.06
N GLY A 239 1.97 3.95 34.80
CA GLY A 239 1.55 3.14 35.95
C GLY A 239 0.88 1.81 35.57
N ILE A 240 0.88 1.43 34.29
CA ILE A 240 0.40 0.13 33.81
C ILE A 240 1.61 -0.71 33.42
N THR A 241 1.74 -1.90 34.03
CA THR A 241 2.78 -2.88 33.67
C THR A 241 2.24 -3.85 32.61
N LEU A 242 2.86 -3.90 31.45
CA LEU A 242 2.53 -4.84 30.39
C LEU A 242 3.77 -5.35 29.66
N PRO A 243 3.72 -6.51 28.99
CA PRO A 243 4.83 -6.99 28.18
C PRO A 243 5.17 -5.97 27.08
N LYS A 244 6.46 -5.72 26.86
CA LYS A 244 6.97 -4.76 25.87
C LYS A 244 6.36 -4.97 24.48
N GLN A 245 6.24 -6.22 24.03
CA GLN A 245 5.71 -6.52 22.70
C GLN A 245 4.21 -6.24 22.60
N VAL A 246 3.45 -6.43 23.69
CA VAL A 246 2.03 -6.09 23.76
C VAL A 246 1.83 -4.59 23.60
N LEU A 247 2.69 -3.76 24.21
CA LEU A 247 2.67 -2.31 24.05
C LEU A 247 2.85 -1.90 22.58
N TRP A 248 3.83 -2.49 21.88
CA TRP A 248 4.06 -2.19 20.46
C TRP A 248 2.91 -2.64 19.58
N LEU A 249 2.30 -3.80 19.85
CA LEU A 249 1.11 -4.26 19.13
C LEU A 249 -0.08 -3.30 19.33
N ILE A 250 -0.30 -2.78 20.54
CA ILE A 250 -1.36 -1.79 20.81
C ILE A 250 -1.11 -0.51 20.00
N LEU A 251 0.10 0.04 20.07
CA LEU A 251 0.47 1.26 19.34
C LEU A 251 0.38 1.07 17.82
N TYR A 252 0.79 -0.10 17.32
CA TYR A 252 0.61 -0.50 15.94
C TYR A 252 -0.87 -0.48 15.55
N VAL A 253 -1.74 -1.17 16.31
CA VAL A 253 -3.18 -1.29 15.99
C VAL A 253 -3.86 0.09 15.98
N VAL A 254 -3.54 0.96 16.94
CA VAL A 254 -4.11 2.32 17.03
C VAL A 254 -3.68 3.17 15.84
N THR A 255 -2.38 3.24 15.57
CA THR A 255 -1.85 4.05 14.45
C THR A 255 -2.32 3.52 13.10
N GLN A 256 -2.43 2.21 12.96
CA GLN A 256 -2.95 1.57 11.77
C GLN A 256 -4.45 1.82 11.58
N GLY A 257 -5.23 1.77 12.65
CA GLY A 257 -6.65 2.11 12.64
C GLY A 257 -6.87 3.55 12.16
N LEU A 258 -6.07 4.49 12.65
CA LEU A 258 -6.08 5.89 12.23
C LEU A 258 -5.67 6.04 10.75
N CYS A 259 -4.58 5.38 10.34
CA CYS A 259 -4.10 5.34 8.97
C CYS A 259 -5.19 4.88 7.99
N ILE A 260 -5.77 3.70 8.24
CA ILE A 260 -6.72 3.10 7.30
C ILE A 260 -8.08 3.83 7.32
N SER A 261 -8.50 4.36 8.47
CA SER A 261 -9.70 5.21 8.54
C SER A 261 -9.55 6.44 7.65
N ALA A 262 -8.39 7.10 7.70
CA ALA A 262 -8.09 8.23 6.84
C ALA A 262 -8.06 7.85 5.34
N VAL A 263 -7.50 6.68 5.00
CA VAL A 263 -7.54 6.15 3.63
C VAL A 263 -8.98 5.92 3.16
N TYR A 264 -9.85 5.33 3.98
CA TYR A 264 -11.25 5.10 3.61
C TYR A 264 -12.02 6.40 3.42
N VAL A 265 -11.82 7.40 4.29
CA VAL A 265 -12.36 8.75 4.07
C VAL A 265 -11.86 9.32 2.74
N LEU A 266 -10.54 9.26 2.49
CA LEU A 266 -9.95 9.73 1.25
C LEU A 266 -10.54 9.04 0.01
N THR A 267 -10.83 7.74 0.09
CA THR A 267 -11.45 6.98 -1.02
C THR A 267 -12.86 7.42 -1.36
N THR A 268 -13.58 8.01 -0.40
CA THR A 268 -14.92 8.56 -0.64
C THR A 268 -14.89 10.02 -1.12
N GLU A 269 -13.80 10.73 -0.85
CA GLU A 269 -13.66 12.16 -1.15
C GLU A 269 -12.87 12.46 -2.43
N CYS A 270 -12.06 11.52 -2.89
CA CYS A 270 -11.16 11.71 -4.03
C CYS A 270 -11.29 10.57 -5.04
N ALA A 271 -10.90 10.85 -6.28
CA ALA A 271 -10.78 9.82 -7.32
C ALA A 271 -9.76 8.76 -6.90
N SER A 272 -9.93 7.53 -7.39
CA SER A 272 -9.05 6.40 -7.07
C SER A 272 -7.59 6.73 -7.34
N LEU A 273 -7.32 7.54 -8.37
CA LEU A 273 -6.00 7.99 -8.77
C LEU A 273 -5.30 8.81 -7.67
N THR A 274 -6.02 9.72 -7.04
CA THR A 274 -5.51 10.56 -5.95
C THR A 274 -5.27 9.72 -4.70
N VAL A 275 -6.13 8.75 -4.41
CA VAL A 275 -5.92 7.81 -3.31
C VAL A 275 -4.65 6.99 -3.53
N THR A 276 -4.49 6.41 -4.73
CA THR A 276 -3.32 5.62 -5.10
C THR A 276 -2.04 6.46 -4.97
N LEU A 277 -2.08 7.74 -5.36
CA LEU A 277 -0.98 8.66 -5.16
C LEU A 277 -0.62 8.80 -3.69
N THR A 278 -1.56 9.21 -2.85
CA THR A 278 -1.29 9.52 -1.45
C THR A 278 -0.68 8.31 -0.74
N VAL A 279 -1.21 7.12 -1.01
CA VAL A 279 -0.68 5.88 -0.44
C VAL A 279 0.70 5.53 -1.01
N THR A 280 0.98 5.83 -2.29
CA THR A 280 2.29 5.60 -2.91
C THR A 280 3.35 6.56 -2.35
N LEU A 281 3.06 7.85 -2.25
CA LEU A 281 3.96 8.84 -1.65
C LEU A 281 4.28 8.50 -0.19
N ARG A 282 3.26 8.11 0.58
CA ARG A 282 3.41 7.60 1.94
C ARG A 282 4.37 6.40 2.00
N LYS A 283 4.16 5.37 1.18
CA LYS A 283 5.06 4.20 1.11
C LYS A 283 6.48 4.59 0.73
N PHE A 284 6.64 5.53 -0.19
CA PHE A 284 7.94 6.05 -0.59
C PHE A 284 8.66 6.76 0.56
N VAL A 285 7.97 7.63 1.30
CA VAL A 285 8.52 8.28 2.50
C VAL A 285 8.92 7.24 3.55
N SER A 286 8.09 6.21 3.78
CA SER A 286 8.42 5.09 4.66
C SER A 286 9.64 4.30 4.19
N LEU A 287 9.79 4.07 2.89
CA LEU A 287 10.96 3.40 2.30
C LEU A 287 12.23 4.24 2.52
N LEU A 288 12.19 5.54 2.26
CA LEU A 288 13.35 6.42 2.51
C LEU A 288 13.75 6.40 3.98
N PHE A 289 12.77 6.49 4.89
CA PHE A 289 13.03 6.37 6.32
C PHE A 289 13.69 5.03 6.65
N SER A 290 13.17 3.93 6.11
CA SER A 290 13.71 2.59 6.36
C SER A 290 15.14 2.43 5.81
N ILE A 291 15.43 2.91 4.60
CA ILE A 291 16.78 2.85 4.02
C ILE A 291 17.76 3.68 4.86
N MET A 292 17.39 4.91 5.23
CA MET A 292 18.28 5.80 5.98
C MET A 292 18.54 5.30 7.40
N TYR A 293 17.52 4.76 8.07
CA TYR A 293 17.62 4.32 9.46
C TYR A 293 18.23 2.91 9.59
N PHE A 294 17.85 1.97 8.71
CA PHE A 294 18.26 0.57 8.78
C PHE A 294 19.41 0.18 7.84
N ARG A 295 19.91 1.12 7.02
CA ARG A 295 21.09 0.94 6.14
C ARG A 295 21.00 -0.24 5.18
N ASN A 296 19.85 -0.41 4.52
CA ASN A 296 19.68 -1.43 3.49
C ASN A 296 20.60 -1.19 2.28
N PRO A 297 21.19 -2.23 1.66
CA PRO A 297 22.09 -2.07 0.52
C PRO A 297 21.31 -1.52 -0.69
N PHE A 298 21.73 -0.34 -1.18
CA PHE A 298 21.11 0.35 -2.31
C PHE A 298 22.19 0.82 -3.27
N THR A 299 22.22 0.26 -4.49
CA THR A 299 23.20 0.66 -5.51
C THR A 299 22.81 1.98 -6.20
N LEU A 300 23.74 2.61 -6.92
CA LEU A 300 23.47 3.84 -7.67
C LEU A 300 22.31 3.69 -8.67
N GLY A 301 22.19 2.52 -9.32
CA GLY A 301 21.07 2.23 -10.23
C GLY A 301 19.71 2.25 -9.53
N HIS A 302 19.63 1.71 -8.31
CA HIS A 302 18.42 1.76 -7.50
C HIS A 302 18.03 3.21 -7.14
N TRP A 303 19.01 4.06 -6.83
CA TRP A 303 18.76 5.49 -6.55
C TRP A 303 18.21 6.24 -7.77
N ILE A 304 18.80 6.03 -8.95
CA ILE A 304 18.35 6.68 -10.19
C ILE A 304 16.91 6.26 -10.51
N GLY A 305 16.61 4.96 -10.48
CA GLY A 305 15.26 4.47 -10.76
C GLY A 305 14.24 4.95 -9.72
N THR A 306 14.61 4.96 -8.44
CA THR A 306 13.79 5.47 -7.33
C THR A 306 13.45 6.96 -7.50
N LEU A 307 14.43 7.78 -7.86
CA LEU A 307 14.24 9.21 -8.12
C LEU A 307 13.34 9.44 -9.35
N LEU A 308 13.49 8.64 -10.40
CA LEU A 308 12.67 8.75 -11.60
C LEU A 308 11.19 8.38 -11.33
N VAL A 309 10.94 7.32 -10.56
CA VAL A 309 9.59 6.94 -10.09
C VAL A 309 8.99 8.04 -9.23
N PHE A 310 9.77 8.63 -8.33
CA PHE A 310 9.31 9.68 -7.43
C PHE A 310 8.95 10.97 -8.17
N ILE A 311 9.85 11.49 -9.02
CA ILE A 311 9.60 12.69 -9.82
C ILE A 311 8.43 12.46 -10.77
N GLY A 312 8.39 11.31 -11.45
CA GLY A 312 7.26 10.92 -12.29
C GLY A 312 5.95 10.96 -11.51
N THR A 313 5.92 10.43 -10.28
CA THR A 313 4.75 10.47 -9.39
C THR A 313 4.34 11.90 -9.01
N LEU A 314 5.29 12.79 -8.73
CA LEU A 314 5.00 14.20 -8.40
C LEU A 314 4.45 14.98 -9.62
N ILE A 315 5.01 14.74 -10.80
CA ILE A 315 4.53 15.32 -12.07
C ILE A 315 3.13 14.80 -12.39
N PHE A 316 2.91 13.49 -12.24
CA PHE A 316 1.63 12.83 -12.51
C PHE A 316 0.45 13.48 -11.76
N THR A 317 0.75 14.06 -10.60
CA THR A 317 -0.22 14.51 -9.62
C THR A 317 -0.28 15.99 -9.44
N GLU A 318 0.46 16.70 -10.29
CA GLU A 318 0.46 18.15 -10.37
C GLU A 318 0.89 18.83 -9.07
N ILE A 319 1.46 18.07 -8.13
CA ILE A 319 1.99 18.60 -6.87
C ILE A 319 3.15 19.53 -7.19
N LEU A 320 4.08 19.10 -8.04
CA LEU A 320 5.21 19.92 -8.45
C LEU A 320 4.74 21.22 -9.11
N GLN A 321 3.71 21.14 -9.96
CA GLN A 321 3.15 22.31 -10.65
C GLN A 321 2.47 23.27 -9.68
N LYS A 322 1.74 22.76 -8.68
CA LYS A 322 1.11 23.58 -7.64
C LYS A 322 2.15 24.21 -6.70
N CYS A 323 3.19 23.48 -6.32
CA CYS A 323 4.29 24.02 -5.52
C CYS A 323 5.04 25.12 -6.29
N VAL A 324 5.39 24.87 -7.55
CA VAL A 324 6.03 25.88 -8.41
C VAL A 324 5.13 27.10 -8.59
N ALA A 325 3.82 26.92 -8.76
CA ALA A 325 2.86 28.02 -8.87
C ALA A 325 2.71 28.85 -7.58
N ILE A 326 3.05 28.31 -6.40
CA ILE A 326 3.10 29.07 -5.14
C ILE A 326 4.32 30.00 -5.10
N PHE A 327 5.43 29.58 -5.70
CA PHE A 327 6.68 30.35 -5.73
C PHE A 327 6.81 31.27 -6.95
N LEU A 328 5.98 31.11 -7.97
CA LEU A 328 5.89 32.02 -9.11
C LEU A 328 4.87 33.13 -8.81
N PRO A 329 5.21 34.41 -9.04
CA PRO A 329 4.23 35.49 -8.94
C PRO A 329 3.11 35.25 -9.93
N ALA A 330 1.85 35.43 -9.49
CA ALA A 330 0.68 35.24 -10.31
C ALA A 330 0.81 36.07 -11.61
N SER A 331 0.87 35.39 -12.76
CA SER A 331 0.78 36.09 -14.04
C SER A 331 -0.62 36.67 -14.18
N ALA A 332 -0.69 37.98 -14.45
CA ALA A 332 -1.93 38.71 -14.63
C ALA A 332 -2.85 38.01 -15.65
N PRO A 333 -4.17 38.02 -15.46
CA PRO A 333 -5.09 37.35 -16.38
C PRO A 333 -4.93 37.93 -17.78
N VAL A 334 -4.53 37.07 -18.73
CA VAL A 334 -4.50 37.40 -20.16
C VAL A 334 -5.94 37.66 -20.60
N GLU A 335 -6.25 38.92 -20.84
CA GLU A 335 -7.51 39.38 -21.40
C GLU A 335 -7.75 38.67 -22.74
N LYS A 336 -8.69 37.70 -22.76
CA LYS A 336 -9.10 37.05 -24.00
C LYS A 336 -9.76 38.11 -24.89
N LYS A 337 -9.00 38.64 -25.86
CA LYS A 337 -9.59 39.39 -26.99
C LYS A 337 -10.68 38.53 -27.63
N LYS A 338 -11.94 38.94 -27.45
CA LYS A 338 -13.08 38.49 -28.25
C LYS A 338 -12.73 38.74 -29.72
N LYS A 339 -12.45 37.68 -30.48
CA LYS A 339 -12.54 37.76 -31.94
C LYS A 339 -14.03 37.78 -32.29
N LYS A 340 -14.45 38.90 -32.87
CA LYS A 340 -15.73 39.05 -33.57
C LYS A 340 -15.74 38.18 -34.82
#